data_AF-A0A7X3MUK0-F1
#
_entry.id   AF-A0A7X3MUK0-F1
#
_cell.length_a   1.000
_cell.length_b   1.000
_cell.length_c   1.000
_cell.angle_alpha   90.00
_cell.angle_beta   90.00
_cell.angle_gamma   90.00
#
_symmetry.space_group_name_H-M   'P 1'
#
loop_
_entity.id
_entity.type
_entity.pdbx_description
1 polymer ?
#
loop_
_entity_poly.entity_id
_entity_poly.type
_entity_poly.pdbx_seq_one_letter_code
_entity_poly.pdbx_strand_id
1 'polypeptide(L)'
;MIDRIGHPSLVVHLRCTPDTQLRRIALRGRSQEAGIERAYLVELCAAIDRRLEQLQSESPGLAVIEVDTDEVDYATNPASAQAIASELTSSMKLPTEVLHVPAGAAENQA
;
A
#
# COMPACT_ATOMS: atom_id res chain seq x y z
N MET A 1 8.21 -12.46 -18.82
CA MET A 1 8.62 -11.43 -17.83
C MET A 1 8.21 -11.83 -16.40
N ILE A 2 7.02 -12.41 -16.22
CA ILE A 2 6.61 -13.07 -14.95
C ILE A 2 7.51 -14.28 -14.63
N ASP A 3 7.90 -15.06 -15.63
CA ASP A 3 8.78 -16.24 -15.43
C ASP A 3 10.16 -15.91 -14.81
N ARG A 4 10.56 -14.63 -14.82
CA ARG A 4 11.87 -14.18 -14.31
C ARG A 4 11.81 -13.62 -12.88
N ILE A 5 10.63 -13.24 -12.39
CA ILE A 5 10.42 -12.58 -11.09
C ILE A 5 9.65 -13.48 -10.11
N GLY A 6 8.91 -14.47 -10.62
CA GLY A 6 8.09 -15.37 -9.82
C GLY A 6 6.76 -14.75 -9.42
N HIS A 7 5.92 -15.56 -8.76
CA HIS A 7 4.67 -15.08 -8.17
C HIS A 7 4.95 -14.30 -6.88
N PRO A 8 4.13 -13.30 -6.54
CA PRO A 8 4.25 -12.62 -5.26
C PRO A 8 4.04 -13.63 -4.12
N SER A 9 4.80 -13.47 -3.04
CA SER A 9 4.65 -14.22 -1.79
C SER A 9 4.03 -13.38 -0.66
N LEU A 10 3.88 -12.07 -0.87
CA LEU A 10 3.28 -11.13 0.07
C LEU A 10 2.41 -10.09 -0.65
N VAL A 11 1.24 -9.81 -0.09
CA VAL A 11 0.43 -8.61 -0.36
C VAL A 11 0.29 -7.82 0.93
N VAL A 12 0.52 -6.51 0.87
CA VAL A 12 0.26 -5.58 1.97
C VAL A 12 -1.00 -4.78 1.64
N HIS A 13 -2.06 -5.01 2.41
CA HIS A 13 -3.34 -4.31 2.28
C HIS A 13 -3.36 -3.08 3.19
N LEU A 14 -3.18 -1.88 2.62
CA LEU A 14 -3.30 -0.61 3.34
C LEU A 14 -4.77 -0.24 3.47
N ARG A 15 -5.41 -0.60 4.59
CA ARG A 15 -6.83 -0.39 4.80
C ARG A 15 -7.09 0.95 5.48
N CYS A 16 -8.09 1.67 5.01
CA CYS A 16 -8.72 2.78 5.74
C CYS A 16 -10.18 2.93 5.32
N THR A 17 -10.98 3.58 6.16
CA THR A 17 -12.40 3.82 5.87
C THR A 17 -12.61 4.64 4.59
N PRO A 18 -13.75 4.44 3.87
CA PRO A 18 -14.12 5.30 2.74
C PRO A 18 -14.13 6.79 3.08
N ASP A 19 -14.49 7.15 4.32
CA ASP A 19 -14.51 8.53 4.78
C ASP A 19 -13.09 9.11 4.91
N THR A 20 -12.14 8.34 5.45
CA THR A 20 -10.71 8.71 5.46
C THR A 20 -10.16 8.84 4.04
N GLN A 21 -10.52 7.92 3.14
CA GLN A 21 -10.10 7.97 1.74
C GLN A 21 -10.61 9.25 1.05
N LEU A 22 -11.89 9.59 1.18
CA LEU A 22 -12.47 10.82 0.62
C LEU A 22 -11.76 12.06 1.14
N ARG A 23 -11.54 12.14 2.45
CA ARG A 23 -10.81 13.26 3.06
C ARG A 23 -9.42 13.40 2.44
N ARG A 24 -8.68 12.30 2.28
CA ARG A 24 -7.34 12.30 1.68
C ARG A 24 -7.35 12.61 0.18
N ILE A 25 -8.35 12.12 -0.57
CA ILE A 25 -8.58 12.49 -1.97
C ILE A 25 -8.75 14.00 -2.11
N ALA A 26 -9.62 14.59 -1.29
CA ALA A 26 -9.87 16.03 -1.30
C ALA A 26 -8.59 16.84 -1.01
N LEU A 27 -7.79 16.41 -0.03
CA LEU A 27 -6.51 17.05 0.31
C LEU A 27 -5.49 17.03 -0.83
N ARG A 28 -5.54 16.04 -1.74
CA ARG A 28 -4.63 15.99 -2.90
C ARG A 28 -4.97 16.99 -3.99
N GLY A 29 -6.20 17.51 -4.03
CA GLY A 29 -6.61 18.57 -4.97
C GLY A 29 -6.53 18.16 -6.46
N ARG A 30 -6.59 16.87 -6.77
CA ARG A 30 -6.49 16.35 -8.14
C ARG A 30 -7.84 16.51 -8.87
N SER A 31 -7.87 17.30 -9.94
CA SER A 31 -9.10 17.63 -10.66
C SER A 31 -9.84 16.40 -11.21
N GLN A 32 -9.10 15.37 -11.63
CA GLN A 32 -9.66 14.10 -12.10
C GLN A 32 -10.32 13.24 -11.00
N GLU A 33 -10.03 13.52 -9.73
CA GLU A 33 -10.59 12.78 -8.58
C GLU A 33 -11.86 13.48 -8.02
N ALA A 34 -12.24 14.66 -8.54
CA ALA A 34 -13.32 15.49 -8.00
C ALA A 34 -14.73 14.85 -8.05
N GLY A 35 -14.94 13.86 -8.91
CA GLY A 35 -16.20 13.14 -9.04
C GLY A 35 -16.27 11.83 -8.24
N ILE A 36 -15.27 11.52 -7.41
CA ILE A 36 -15.26 10.28 -6.64
C ILE A 36 -16.28 10.37 -5.50
N GLU A 37 -17.29 9.50 -5.55
CA GLU A 37 -18.32 9.41 -4.52
C GLU A 37 -18.00 8.37 -3.45
N ARG A 38 -18.60 8.53 -2.26
CA ARG A 38 -18.47 7.56 -1.16
C ARG A 38 -18.94 6.16 -1.55
N ALA A 39 -20.04 6.07 -2.29
CA ALA A 39 -20.61 4.79 -2.72
C ALA A 39 -19.61 3.99 -3.57
N TYR A 40 -18.92 4.68 -4.49
CA TYR A 40 -17.86 4.07 -5.29
C TYR A 40 -16.73 3.50 -4.42
N LEU A 41 -16.28 4.25 -3.40
CA LEU A 41 -15.22 3.76 -2.51
C LEU A 41 -15.66 2.58 -1.64
N VAL A 42 -16.92 2.56 -1.19
CA VAL A 42 -17.49 1.40 -0.47
C VAL A 42 -17.47 0.16 -1.36
N GLU A 43 -17.94 0.29 -2.60
CA GLU A 43 -17.94 -0.81 -3.57
C GLU A 43 -16.52 -1.29 -3.89
N LEU A 44 -15.59 -0.35 -4.05
CA LEU A 44 -14.18 -0.63 -4.33
C LEU A 44 -13.51 -1.39 -3.16
N CYS A 45 -13.70 -0.93 -1.92
CA CYS A 45 -13.19 -1.64 -0.74
C CYS A 45 -13.73 -3.08 -0.69
N ALA A 46 -15.05 -3.25 -0.86
CA ALA A 46 -15.64 -4.59 -0.86
C ALA A 46 -15.12 -5.47 -2.03
N ALA A 47 -14.81 -4.87 -3.18
CA ALA A 47 -14.22 -5.60 -4.31
C ALA A 47 -12.78 -6.03 -4.03
N ILE A 48 -11.98 -5.18 -3.38
CA ILE A 48 -10.62 -5.51 -2.93
C ILE A 48 -10.68 -6.66 -1.93
N ASP A 49 -11.57 -6.61 -0.95
CA ASP A 49 -11.72 -7.65 0.07
C ASP A 49 -12.02 -9.02 -0.55
N ARG A 50 -13.02 -9.08 -1.44
CA ARG A 50 -13.34 -10.31 -2.19
C ARG A 50 -12.17 -10.80 -3.03
N ARG A 51 -11.39 -9.89 -3.63
CA ARG A 51 -10.23 -10.27 -4.44
C ARG A 51 -9.10 -10.83 -3.57
N LEU A 52 -8.88 -10.27 -2.39
CA LEU A 52 -7.87 -10.79 -1.45
C LEU A 52 -8.24 -12.17 -0.94
N GLU A 53 -9.51 -12.40 -0.58
CA GLU A 53 -10.02 -13.73 -0.21
C GLU A 53 -9.80 -14.76 -1.33
N GLN A 54 -10.16 -14.38 -2.56
CA GLN A 54 -9.93 -15.23 -3.73
C GLN A 54 -8.44 -15.53 -3.93
N LEU A 55 -7.58 -14.51 -3.87
CA LEU A 55 -6.14 -14.67 -4.04
C LEU A 55 -5.52 -15.61 -3.00
N GLN A 56 -5.94 -15.52 -1.73
CA GLN A 56 -5.48 -16.44 -0.69
C GLN A 56 -5.89 -17.89 -0.97
N SER A 57 -7.10 -18.10 -1.52
CA SER A 57 -7.56 -19.44 -1.90
C SER A 57 -6.81 -20.01 -3.13
N GLU A 58 -6.45 -19.15 -4.08
CA GLU A 58 -5.76 -19.52 -5.33
C GLU A 58 -4.26 -19.74 -5.12
N SER A 59 -3.68 -19.15 -4.07
CA SER A 59 -2.24 -19.15 -3.80
C SER A 59 -1.92 -19.52 -2.34
N PRO A 60 -1.85 -20.81 -1.99
CA PRO A 60 -1.60 -21.28 -0.62
C PRO A 60 -0.30 -20.82 0.05
N GLY A 61 0.61 -20.17 -0.70
CA GLY A 61 1.87 -19.59 -0.20
C GLY A 61 1.88 -18.05 -0.15
N LEU A 62 0.77 -17.39 -0.50
CA LEU A 62 0.65 -15.93 -0.48
C LEU A 62 0.29 -15.46 0.94
N ALA A 63 1.18 -14.70 1.57
CA ALA A 63 0.85 -13.97 2.79
C ALA A 63 0.06 -12.70 2.45
N VAL A 64 -0.97 -12.39 3.22
CA VAL A 64 -1.66 -11.09 3.17
C VAL A 64 -1.53 -10.46 4.55
N ILE A 65 -0.93 -9.27 4.60
CA ILE A 65 -0.82 -8.48 5.83
C ILE A 65 -1.66 -7.23 5.67
N GLU A 66 -2.58 -7.02 6.59
CA GLU A 66 -3.38 -5.81 6.64
C GLU A 66 -2.73 -4.77 7.56
N VAL A 67 -2.66 -3.54 7.08
CA VAL A 67 -2.17 -2.38 7.83
C VAL A 67 -3.30 -1.38 7.93
N ASP A 68 -3.74 -1.09 9.14
CA ASP A 68 -4.67 0.01 9.41
C ASP A 68 -3.96 1.34 9.18
N THR A 69 -4.53 2.17 8.31
CA THR A 69 -4.02 3.49 7.94
C THR A 69 -5.04 4.60 8.23
N ASP A 70 -6.11 4.34 8.99
CA ASP A 70 -7.04 5.38 9.43
C ASP A 70 -6.37 6.33 10.43
N GLU A 71 -5.69 5.78 11.44
CA GLU A 71 -5.13 6.56 12.55
C GLU A 71 -3.70 7.04 12.30
N VAL A 72 -2.89 6.25 11.59
CA VAL A 72 -1.47 6.55 11.37
C VAL A 72 -1.27 7.15 9.98
N ASP A 73 -0.77 8.39 9.94
CA ASP A 73 -0.36 9.04 8.70
C ASP A 73 1.06 8.64 8.30
N TYR A 74 1.17 7.54 7.56
CA TYR A 74 2.44 7.07 7.00
C TYR A 74 2.99 7.97 5.87
N ALA A 75 2.17 8.85 5.28
CA ALA A 75 2.61 9.70 4.17
C ALA A 75 3.44 10.90 4.66
N THR A 76 3.13 11.43 5.85
CA THR A 76 3.84 12.58 6.44
C THR A 76 4.74 12.20 7.62
N ASN A 77 4.65 10.97 8.13
CA ASN A 77 5.50 10.47 9.20
C ASN A 77 6.49 9.39 8.70
N PRO A 78 7.72 9.78 8.28
CA PRO A 78 8.70 8.83 7.78
C PRO A 78 9.18 7.84 8.84
N ALA A 79 9.13 8.19 10.13
CA ALA A 79 9.49 7.26 11.20
C ALA A 79 8.47 6.12 11.33
N SER A 80 7.17 6.43 11.25
CA SER A 80 6.11 5.42 11.21
C SER A 80 6.20 4.54 9.96
N ALA A 81 6.47 5.14 8.79
CA ALA A 81 6.66 4.38 7.54
C ALA A 81 7.88 3.44 7.62
N GLN A 82 9.00 3.90 8.19
CA GLN A 82 10.18 3.08 8.38
C GLN A 82 9.93 1.94 9.38
N ALA A 83 9.21 2.21 10.47
CA ALA A 83 8.89 1.20 11.47
C ALA A 83 8.07 0.05 10.87
N ILE A 84 6.97 0.36 10.17
CA ILE A 84 6.14 -0.68 9.55
C ILE A 84 6.89 -1.42 8.43
N ALA A 85 7.70 -0.72 7.63
CA ALA A 85 8.51 -1.38 6.60
C ALA A 85 9.53 -2.36 7.21
N SER A 86 10.14 -1.98 8.34
CA SER A 86 11.13 -2.82 9.05
C SER A 86 10.47 -4.04 9.69
N GLU A 87 9.27 -3.87 10.26
CA GLU A 87 8.47 -4.96 10.81
C GLU A 87 8.06 -5.95 9.72
N LEU A 88 7.50 -5.45 8.61
CA LEU A 88 7.11 -6.28 7.46
C LEU A 88 8.32 -7.06 6.91
N THR A 89 9.45 -6.38 6.70
CA THR A 89 10.66 -7.03 6.17
C THR A 89 11.21 -8.08 7.13
N SER A 90 11.18 -7.82 8.45
CA SER A 90 11.66 -8.77 9.46
C SER A 90 10.76 -10.00 9.60
N SER A 91 9.45 -9.85 9.31
CA SER A 91 8.51 -10.97 9.28
C SER A 91 8.76 -11.91 8.08
N MET A 92 9.36 -11.38 7.01
CA MET A 92 9.73 -12.16 5.84
C MET A 92 11.10 -12.83 6.07
N LYS A 93 11.22 -14.11 5.72
CA LYS A 93 12.53 -14.80 5.65
C LYS A 93 13.34 -14.35 4.42
N LEU A 94 13.37 -13.05 4.15
CA LEU A 94 14.18 -12.47 3.08
C LEU A 94 15.57 -12.14 3.65
N PRO A 95 16.67 -12.43 2.94
CA PRO A 95 17.92 -11.75 3.23
C PRO A 95 17.65 -10.25 3.08
N THR A 96 18.01 -9.47 4.09
CA THR A 96 17.87 -8.02 4.12
C THR A 96 18.76 -7.38 3.04
N GLU A 97 18.38 -7.50 1.77
CA GLU A 97 18.86 -6.57 0.75
C GLU A 97 18.05 -5.29 0.94
N VAL A 98 18.69 -4.34 1.59
CA VAL A 98 18.23 -2.96 1.70
C VAL A 98 17.93 -2.48 0.29
N LEU A 99 16.65 -2.26 0.00
CA LEU A 99 16.23 -1.56 -1.21
C LEU A 99 16.83 -0.14 -1.09
N HIS A 100 17.95 0.09 -1.76
CA HIS A 100 18.51 1.43 -1.87
C HIS A 100 17.54 2.22 -2.74
N VAL A 101 16.57 2.89 -2.12
CA VAL A 101 15.86 3.99 -2.74
C VAL A 101 16.90 5.11 -2.82
N PRO A 102 17.40 5.46 -4.01
CA PRO A 102 18.32 6.58 -4.10
C PRO A 102 17.57 7.80 -3.55
N ALA A 103 18.08 8.34 -2.44
CA ALA A 103 17.69 9.64 -1.96
C ALA A 103 17.84 10.59 -3.15
N GLY A 104 16.79 11.36 -3.42
CA GLY A 104 16.65 12.15 -4.63
C GLY A 104 17.94 12.83 -5.05
N ALA A 105 18.21 12.80 -6.35
CA ALA A 105 19.16 13.69 -6.99
C ALA A 105 18.75 15.13 -6.65
N ALA A 106 19.34 15.67 -5.58
CA ALA A 106 19.50 17.10 -5.44
C ALA A 106 20.51 17.55 -6.51
N GLU A 107 20.31 18.78 -6.97
CA GLU A 107 21.20 19.58 -7.79
C GLU A 107 21.16 19.31 -9.31
N ASN A 108 20.46 20.20 -10.02
CA ASN A 108 21.21 20.99 -10.98
C ASN A 108 20.73 22.45 -11.04
N GLN A 109 21.74 23.31 -11.11
CA GLN A 109 21.73 24.76 -11.02
C GLN A 109 21.06 25.43 -12.24
N ALA A 110 20.46 26.60 -11.99
CA ALA A 110 20.55 27.77 -12.87
C ALA A 110 20.45 29.04 -12.00
#